data_AF-A0A445DTS4-F1
#
_entry.id   AF-A0A445DTS4-F1
#
_cell.length_a   1.000
_cell.length_b   1.000
_cell.length_c   1.000
_cell.angle_alpha   90.00
_cell.angle_beta   90.00
_cell.angle_gamma   90.00
#
_symmetry.space_group_name_H-M   'P 1'
#
loop_
_entity.id
_entity.type
_entity.pdbx_description
1 polymer ?
#
loop_
_entity_poly.entity_id
_entity_poly.type
_entity_poly.pdbx_seq_one_letter_code
_entity_poly.pdbx_strand_id
1 'polypeptide(L)'
;MPPFVSSEADGGVLKWQPNIVTIDVGGQLFQTTKQTLTSAGPKTFFSRIAEASSPYYAPFVDRDPEIFSLLLSLLRTGNLPSKAKSFDLQDLILESQFYGIENLLVNSLSSPSNFEPFNLHKSLLLPLNGRDSPSTIATTRYGSVHVAHGSKITTFDWSLRRKSTILTHFTAVDSLLALSPSLAAAGATDFSGLQILDLNKGHVRETLTWENVTRSGSTVQAIGSSREELFVSFESSRRNSNTIVVYDLQSLKPVTEIGHNEIYGADIDSAIPATKLQWVEGYNLLMASGSHSGPSGVSGNVRLWDVRSGNVVWEMPEKVDCFADVAVSDPLSVIFKVGVNSGEAFYIDLRNLSSGGNTSNTWVCLGDKRKVTNGKKEGIGCKVETQGNQVFCTKGGDVELWSEVVMGNKKVGESVSVEGGRIFKKNLMGRVQDMGGAKITNLAFGGSRMFLTKRDQHFVEVWQSSSREL
;
A
#
# COMPACT_ATOMS: atom_id res chain seq x y z
N MET A 1 -48.92 -16.35 71.90
CA MET A 1 -49.37 -17.27 70.83
C MET A 1 -50.39 -16.54 69.98
N PRO A 2 -50.52 -16.81 68.67
CA PRO A 2 -49.59 -16.71 67.52
C PRO A 2 -50.21 -15.69 66.49
N PRO A 3 -49.92 -15.63 65.16
CA PRO A 3 -49.03 -16.46 64.35
C PRO A 3 -48.04 -15.74 63.40
N PHE A 4 -47.02 -16.50 63.04
CA PHE A 4 -46.16 -16.35 61.87
C PHE A 4 -47.01 -16.35 60.59
N VAL A 5 -46.76 -15.37 59.70
CA VAL A 5 -47.18 -15.43 58.30
C VAL A 5 -45.91 -15.51 57.46
N SER A 6 -45.82 -16.59 56.69
CA SER A 6 -44.79 -16.90 55.72
C SER A 6 -44.66 -15.79 54.67
N SER A 7 -43.46 -15.22 54.54
CA SER A 7 -43.11 -14.42 53.37
C SER A 7 -42.91 -15.36 52.17
N GLU A 8 -43.87 -15.36 51.25
CA GLU A 8 -43.68 -15.94 49.93
C GLU A 8 -42.54 -15.18 49.23
N ALA A 9 -41.52 -15.92 48.82
CA ALA A 9 -40.47 -15.41 47.96
C ALA A 9 -41.09 -15.11 46.59
N ASP A 10 -41.20 -13.83 46.26
CA ASP A 10 -41.57 -13.37 44.93
C ASP A 10 -40.49 -13.84 43.94
N GLY A 11 -40.78 -14.95 43.27
CA GLY A 11 -39.98 -15.51 42.20
C GLY A 11 -39.98 -14.55 41.03
N GLY A 12 -39.02 -13.61 41.03
CA GLY A 12 -38.81 -12.67 39.95
C GLY A 12 -38.62 -13.39 38.62
N VAL A 13 -39.69 -13.46 37.82
CA VAL A 13 -39.64 -13.90 36.43
C VAL A 13 -38.77 -12.89 35.69
N LEU A 14 -37.57 -13.31 35.28
CA LEU A 14 -36.69 -12.55 34.39
C LEU A 14 -37.49 -12.14 33.15
N LYS A 15 -37.78 -10.83 33.06
CA LYS A 15 -38.49 -10.22 31.94
C LYS A 15 -37.72 -10.50 30.66
N TRP A 16 -38.29 -11.33 29.79
CA TRP A 16 -37.74 -11.65 28.48
C TRP A 16 -37.56 -10.38 27.65
N GLN A 17 -36.31 -10.04 27.34
CA GLN A 17 -36.01 -9.06 26.31
C GLN A 17 -35.81 -9.79 24.99
N PRO A 18 -36.71 -9.67 24.00
CA PRO A 18 -36.68 -10.47 22.76
C PRO A 18 -35.41 -10.25 21.91
N ASN A 19 -34.64 -9.21 22.23
CA ASN A 19 -33.40 -8.85 21.53
C ASN A 19 -32.13 -9.37 22.20
N ILE A 20 -32.20 -9.90 23.44
CA ILE A 20 -31.02 -10.44 24.15
C ILE A 20 -30.88 -11.93 23.82
N VAL A 21 -29.66 -12.34 23.52
CA VAL A 21 -29.25 -13.73 23.31
C VAL A 21 -28.21 -14.09 24.36
N THR A 22 -28.38 -15.24 24.99
CA THR A 22 -27.41 -15.83 25.93
C THR A 22 -26.65 -16.96 25.23
N ILE A 23 -25.33 -17.01 25.38
CA ILE A 23 -24.44 -18.05 24.85
C ILE A 23 -23.58 -18.55 25.99
N ASP A 24 -23.40 -19.86 26.14
CA ASP A 24 -22.47 -20.46 27.09
C ASP A 24 -21.17 -20.81 26.35
N VAL A 25 -20.05 -20.24 26.77
CA VAL A 25 -18.72 -20.52 26.19
C VAL A 25 -17.81 -21.05 27.27
N GLY A 26 -17.38 -22.31 27.17
CA GLY A 26 -16.50 -22.94 28.14
C GLY A 26 -17.03 -22.98 29.57
N GLY A 27 -18.35 -22.87 29.77
CA GLY A 27 -19.01 -22.81 31.08
C GLY A 27 -19.28 -21.38 31.57
N GLN A 28 -18.92 -20.35 30.81
CA GLN A 28 -19.20 -18.95 31.12
C GLN A 28 -20.33 -18.40 30.25
N LEU A 29 -21.35 -17.83 30.89
CA LEU A 29 -22.50 -17.23 30.21
C LEU A 29 -22.17 -15.82 29.72
N PHE A 30 -22.39 -15.59 28.42
CA PHE A 30 -22.31 -14.30 27.77
C PHE A 30 -23.68 -13.86 27.29
N GLN A 31 -24.01 -12.59 27.52
CA GLN A 31 -25.24 -11.99 27.00
C GLN A 31 -24.90 -10.88 26.00
N THR A 32 -25.61 -10.87 24.87
CA THR A 32 -25.45 -9.88 23.82
C THR A 32 -26.74 -9.68 23.04
N THR A 33 -26.77 -8.78 22.06
CA THR A 33 -27.95 -8.55 21.22
C THR A 33 -27.92 -9.36 19.93
N LYS A 34 -29.10 -9.72 19.39
CA LYS A 34 -29.20 -10.32 18.04
C LYS A 34 -28.47 -9.48 16.99
N GLN A 35 -28.61 -8.16 17.08
CA GLN A 35 -27.93 -7.21 16.19
C GLN A 35 -26.40 -7.37 16.21
N THR A 36 -25.81 -7.51 17.39
CA THR A 36 -24.36 -7.73 17.55
C THR A 36 -23.91 -9.04 16.93
N LEU A 37 -24.72 -10.09 17.03
CA LEU A 37 -24.38 -11.38 16.41
C LEU A 37 -24.52 -11.32 14.89
N THR A 38 -25.55 -10.64 14.38
CA THR A 38 -25.77 -10.47 12.95
C THR A 38 -24.76 -9.53 12.27
N SER A 39 -24.11 -8.63 13.02
CA SER A 39 -23.05 -7.75 12.48
C SER A 39 -21.81 -8.52 12.03
N ALA A 40 -21.62 -9.76 12.51
CA ALA A 40 -20.60 -10.68 12.02
C ALA A 40 -20.75 -11.00 10.52
N GLY A 41 -21.95 -10.82 9.95
CA GLY A 41 -22.27 -11.15 8.58
C GLY A 41 -22.98 -12.51 8.43
N PRO A 42 -23.48 -12.80 7.22
CA PRO A 42 -24.24 -14.03 6.95
C PRO A 42 -23.34 -15.27 6.97
N LYS A 43 -23.93 -16.43 7.30
CA LYS A 43 -23.25 -17.75 7.33
C LYS A 43 -22.13 -17.89 8.38
N THR A 44 -22.03 -16.95 9.31
CA THR A 44 -21.10 -17.04 10.44
C THR A 44 -21.64 -18.00 11.51
N PHE A 45 -20.80 -18.34 12.48
CA PHE A 45 -21.27 -19.07 13.67
C PHE A 45 -22.33 -18.26 14.42
N PHE A 46 -22.11 -16.94 14.52
CA PHE A 46 -22.99 -16.01 15.20
C PHE A 46 -24.35 -15.83 14.52
N SER A 47 -24.41 -15.82 13.19
CA SER A 47 -25.70 -15.72 12.49
C SER A 47 -26.61 -16.92 12.80
N ARG A 48 -26.03 -18.14 12.88
CA ARG A 48 -26.78 -19.36 13.25
C ARG A 48 -27.31 -19.31 14.68
N ILE A 49 -26.52 -18.79 15.61
CA ILE A 49 -26.96 -18.61 17.00
C ILE A 49 -28.07 -17.54 17.09
N ALA A 50 -27.95 -16.45 16.34
CA ALA A 50 -28.97 -15.40 16.33
C ALA A 50 -30.32 -15.90 15.81
N GLU A 51 -30.30 -16.78 14.80
CA GLU A 51 -31.50 -17.43 14.23
C GLU A 51 -32.09 -18.47 15.18
N ALA A 52 -31.25 -19.30 15.80
CA ALA A 52 -31.66 -20.38 16.71
C ALA A 52 -31.93 -19.91 18.15
N SER A 53 -31.80 -18.61 18.42
CA SER A 53 -31.92 -18.05 19.77
C SER A 53 -33.26 -18.42 20.42
N SER A 54 -33.21 -18.99 21.63
CA SER A 54 -34.39 -19.43 22.37
C SER A 54 -34.39 -18.89 23.81
N PRO A 55 -35.55 -18.40 24.31
CA PRO A 55 -36.20 -19.01 25.44
C PRO A 55 -35.38 -19.62 26.57
N TYR A 56 -35.11 -20.88 26.31
CA TYR A 56 -34.99 -21.88 27.34
C TYR A 56 -33.65 -22.60 27.23
N TYR A 57 -32.81 -22.18 26.29
CA TYR A 57 -31.58 -22.85 25.94
C TYR A 57 -30.52 -21.84 25.51
N ALA A 58 -29.40 -21.82 26.24
CA ALA A 58 -28.18 -21.15 25.83
C ALA A 58 -27.32 -22.18 25.07
N PRO A 59 -26.98 -21.94 23.78
CA PRO A 59 -26.07 -22.82 23.07
C PRO A 59 -24.72 -22.87 23.76
N PHE A 60 -24.25 -24.08 24.01
CA PHE A 60 -22.94 -24.34 24.59
C PHE A 60 -21.87 -24.41 23.50
N VAL A 61 -20.76 -23.74 23.75
CA VAL A 61 -19.61 -23.64 22.86
C VAL A 61 -18.37 -24.04 23.64
N ASP A 62 -17.77 -25.17 23.27
CA ASP A 62 -16.60 -25.73 23.94
C ASP A 62 -15.32 -25.02 23.48
N ARG A 63 -15.17 -23.75 23.89
CA ARG A 63 -14.07 -22.84 23.51
C ARG A 63 -13.66 -21.96 24.70
N ASP A 64 -12.56 -21.23 24.54
CA ASP A 64 -12.02 -20.35 25.58
C ASP A 64 -12.92 -19.09 25.79
N PRO A 65 -13.51 -18.92 26.98
CA PRO A 65 -14.35 -17.76 27.27
C PRO A 65 -13.58 -16.43 27.28
N GLU A 66 -12.29 -16.42 27.60
CA GLU A 66 -11.49 -15.20 27.64
C GLU A 66 -11.27 -14.64 26.24
N ILE A 67 -10.88 -15.49 25.28
CA ILE A 67 -10.70 -15.09 23.87
C ILE A 67 -12.05 -14.69 23.28
N PHE A 68 -13.11 -15.44 23.57
CA PHE A 68 -14.46 -15.10 23.16
C PHE A 68 -14.89 -13.70 23.62
N SER A 69 -14.53 -13.31 24.85
CA SER A 69 -14.85 -11.96 25.37
C SER A 69 -14.24 -10.83 24.54
N LEU A 70 -13.04 -11.05 23.98
CA LEU A 70 -12.35 -10.11 23.10
C LEU A 70 -13.05 -10.02 21.74
N LEU A 71 -13.39 -11.17 21.16
CA LEU A 71 -14.09 -11.25 19.88
C LEU A 71 -15.51 -10.69 19.95
N LEU A 72 -16.20 -10.87 21.07
CA LEU A 72 -17.50 -10.25 21.33
C LEU A 72 -17.37 -8.72 21.44
N SER A 73 -16.28 -8.22 22.03
CA SER A 73 -15.98 -6.77 22.08
C SER A 73 -15.67 -6.21 20.70
N LEU A 74 -14.97 -6.98 19.86
CA LEU A 74 -14.72 -6.67 18.46
C LEU A 74 -16.04 -6.57 17.68
N LEU A 75 -16.99 -7.49 17.87
CA LEU A 75 -18.31 -7.42 17.23
C LEU A 75 -19.13 -6.19 17.63
N ARG A 76 -18.99 -5.74 18.89
CA ARG A 76 -19.71 -4.59 19.42
C ARG A 76 -19.15 -3.25 18.95
N THR A 77 -17.82 -3.13 18.91
CA THR A 77 -17.14 -1.84 18.74
C THR A 77 -16.35 -1.71 17.43
N GLY A 78 -16.17 -2.82 16.70
CA GLY A 78 -15.27 -2.91 15.55
C GLY A 78 -13.79 -2.87 15.92
N ASN A 79 -13.44 -2.81 17.21
CA ASN A 79 -12.05 -2.75 17.68
C ASN A 79 -11.80 -3.77 18.81
N LEU A 80 -10.56 -4.27 18.88
CA LEU A 80 -10.12 -5.05 20.03
C LEU A 80 -9.91 -4.16 21.27
N PRO A 81 -10.32 -4.64 22.47
CA PRO A 81 -10.08 -3.92 23.72
C PRO A 81 -8.59 -3.98 24.11
N SER A 82 -8.15 -3.10 25.02
CA SER A 82 -6.76 -3.06 25.49
C SER A 82 -6.27 -4.37 26.11
N LYS A 83 -7.16 -5.15 26.73
CA LYS A 83 -6.86 -6.49 27.27
C LYS A 83 -6.36 -7.46 26.18
N ALA A 84 -6.68 -7.24 24.90
CA ALA A 84 -6.21 -8.11 23.82
C ALA A 84 -4.68 -8.19 23.71
N LYS A 85 -3.95 -7.17 24.19
CA LYS A 85 -2.47 -7.15 24.21
C LYS A 85 -1.83 -8.22 25.11
N SER A 86 -2.61 -8.88 25.98
CA SER A 86 -2.11 -9.98 26.81
C SER A 86 -2.29 -11.36 26.18
N PHE A 87 -2.79 -11.44 24.94
CA PHE A 87 -3.08 -12.69 24.23
C PHE A 87 -2.19 -12.83 23.01
N ASP A 88 -1.84 -14.07 22.66
CA ASP A 88 -1.12 -14.32 21.41
C ASP A 88 -2.02 -14.04 20.21
N LEU A 89 -1.49 -13.31 19.22
CA LEU A 89 -2.22 -12.99 18.00
C LEU A 89 -2.64 -14.24 17.22
N GLN A 90 -1.88 -15.33 17.28
CA GLN A 90 -2.23 -16.59 16.62
C GLN A 90 -3.50 -17.20 17.21
N ASP A 91 -3.65 -17.17 18.53
CA ASP A 91 -4.82 -17.71 19.21
C ASP A 91 -6.06 -16.88 18.83
N LEU A 92 -5.93 -15.55 18.78
CA LEU A 92 -6.98 -14.66 18.27
C LEU A 92 -7.35 -14.97 16.83
N ILE A 93 -6.37 -15.25 15.97
CA ILE A 93 -6.62 -15.61 14.56
C ILE A 93 -7.39 -16.93 14.48
N LEU A 94 -6.91 -17.99 15.13
CA LEU A 94 -7.54 -19.31 15.11
C LEU A 94 -8.97 -19.25 15.65
N GLU A 95 -9.19 -18.51 16.74
CA GLU A 95 -10.52 -18.34 17.32
C GLU A 95 -11.44 -17.51 16.40
N SER A 96 -10.93 -16.45 15.78
CA SER A 96 -11.71 -15.65 14.83
C SER A 96 -12.11 -16.45 13.58
N GLN A 97 -11.26 -17.39 13.14
CA GLN A 97 -11.55 -18.30 12.03
C GLN A 97 -12.64 -19.30 12.41
N PHE A 98 -12.59 -19.86 13.62
CA PHE A 98 -13.63 -20.76 14.14
C PHE A 98 -15.00 -20.10 14.11
N TYR A 99 -15.11 -18.84 14.55
CA TYR A 99 -16.37 -18.10 14.53
C TYR A 99 -16.74 -17.49 13.15
N GLY A 100 -15.81 -17.50 12.20
CA GLY A 100 -16.00 -16.94 10.86
C GLY A 100 -15.96 -15.42 10.79
N ILE A 101 -15.17 -14.77 11.64
CA ILE A 101 -15.05 -13.30 11.76
C ILE A 101 -13.62 -12.78 11.59
N GLU A 102 -12.71 -13.56 10.99
CA GLU A 102 -11.31 -13.15 10.75
C GLU A 102 -11.23 -11.81 9.99
N ASN A 103 -12.15 -11.56 9.06
CA ASN A 103 -12.21 -10.30 8.33
C ASN A 103 -12.38 -9.07 9.25
N LEU A 104 -13.14 -9.18 10.34
CA LEU A 104 -13.29 -8.12 11.32
C LEU A 104 -12.00 -7.90 12.11
N LEU A 105 -11.29 -8.98 12.44
CA LEU A 105 -10.00 -8.93 13.11
C LEU A 105 -8.95 -8.23 12.22
N VAL A 106 -8.87 -8.63 10.95
CA VAL A 106 -8.00 -8.01 9.93
C VAL A 106 -8.31 -6.51 9.79
N ASN A 107 -9.59 -6.15 9.70
CA ASN A 107 -9.99 -4.75 9.60
C ASN A 107 -9.62 -3.95 10.86
N SER A 108 -9.79 -4.52 12.05
CA SER A 108 -9.43 -3.84 13.30
C SER A 108 -7.93 -3.57 13.42
N LEU A 109 -7.09 -4.48 12.93
CA LEU A 109 -5.63 -4.42 13.15
C LEU A 109 -4.86 -3.81 11.98
N SER A 110 -5.28 -4.09 10.76
CA SER A 110 -4.52 -3.80 9.55
C SER A 110 -5.28 -2.93 8.54
N SER A 111 -6.41 -2.31 8.90
CA SER A 111 -7.08 -1.38 7.99
C SER A 111 -6.22 -0.14 7.70
N PRO A 112 -6.12 0.30 6.43
CA PRO A 112 -5.46 1.57 6.07
C PRO A 112 -6.00 2.80 6.79
N SER A 113 -7.27 2.79 7.21
CA SER A 113 -7.89 3.88 7.97
C SER A 113 -7.21 4.14 9.32
N ASN A 114 -6.48 3.14 9.83
CA ASN A 114 -5.84 3.20 11.14
C ASN A 114 -4.36 3.62 11.03
N PHE A 115 -3.89 4.01 9.84
CA PHE A 115 -2.53 4.46 9.64
C PHE A 115 -2.29 5.82 10.31
N GLU A 116 -1.35 5.87 11.26
CA GLU A 116 -0.98 7.07 12.00
C GLU A 116 0.44 7.53 11.62
N PRO A 117 0.60 8.44 10.65
CA PRO A 117 1.91 8.77 10.06
C PRO A 117 2.90 9.36 11.07
N PHE A 118 2.43 10.18 12.02
CA PHE A 118 3.30 10.89 12.97
C PHE A 118 3.82 10.02 14.13
N ASN A 119 3.19 8.85 14.36
CA ASN A 119 3.54 7.94 15.45
C ASN A 119 4.30 6.70 14.95
N LEU A 120 4.73 6.69 13.70
CA LEU A 120 5.47 5.57 13.12
C LEU A 120 6.84 5.43 13.77
N HIS A 121 7.17 4.20 14.15
CA HIS A 121 8.48 3.80 14.61
C HIS A 121 8.79 2.38 14.14
N LYS A 122 10.06 2.03 14.05
CA LYS A 122 10.50 0.68 13.70
C LYS A 122 10.08 -0.28 14.80
N SER A 123 9.20 -1.23 14.46
CA SER A 123 8.62 -2.18 15.42
C SER A 123 9.18 -3.59 15.27
N LEU A 124 9.25 -4.10 14.04
CA LEU A 124 9.59 -5.49 13.75
C LEU A 124 10.53 -5.59 12.55
N LEU A 125 11.38 -6.62 12.55
CA LEU A 125 12.20 -7.00 11.41
C LEU A 125 11.68 -8.33 10.84
N LEU A 126 11.36 -8.35 9.55
CA LEU A 126 10.94 -9.56 8.84
C LEU A 126 12.16 -10.17 8.15
N PRO A 127 12.74 -11.26 8.68
CA PRO A 127 13.93 -11.85 8.08
C PRO A 127 13.59 -12.45 6.72
N LEU A 128 14.51 -12.34 5.77
CA LEU A 128 14.43 -13.02 4.47
C LEU A 128 15.37 -14.21 4.44
N ASN A 129 15.15 -15.12 3.48
CA ASN A 129 15.95 -16.32 3.35
C ASN A 129 17.08 -16.10 2.34
N GLY A 130 18.30 -16.44 2.72
CA GLY A 130 19.46 -16.36 1.82
C GLY A 130 20.31 -15.13 2.06
N ARG A 131 21.09 -14.75 1.04
CA ARG A 131 22.08 -13.65 1.10
C ARG A 131 21.78 -12.53 0.10
N ASP A 132 20.64 -12.62 -0.57
CA ASP A 132 20.23 -11.64 -1.56
C ASP A 132 19.59 -10.46 -0.84
N SER A 133 19.89 -9.23 -1.27
CA SER A 133 19.19 -8.06 -0.76
C SER A 133 17.81 -7.95 -1.43
N PRO A 134 16.81 -7.36 -0.77
CA PRO A 134 15.53 -7.05 -1.40
C PRO A 134 15.71 -6.18 -2.64
N SER A 135 15.21 -6.65 -3.78
CA SER A 135 15.17 -5.87 -5.01
C SER A 135 13.92 -4.99 -5.05
N THR A 136 12.76 -5.54 -4.71
CA THR A 136 11.48 -4.82 -4.72
C THR A 136 10.49 -5.40 -3.70
N ILE A 137 9.53 -4.58 -3.29
CA ILE A 137 8.46 -4.97 -2.35
C ILE A 137 7.10 -4.61 -2.94
N ALA A 138 6.12 -5.46 -2.69
CA ALA A 138 4.72 -5.20 -3.01
C ALA A 138 3.85 -5.49 -1.80
N THR A 139 2.86 -4.65 -1.55
CA THR A 139 2.00 -4.76 -0.37
C THR A 139 0.54 -4.84 -0.80
N THR A 140 -0.27 -5.45 0.04
CA THR A 140 -1.73 -5.51 -0.15
C THR A 140 -2.42 -4.51 0.76
N ARG A 141 -3.68 -4.19 0.44
CA ARG A 141 -4.52 -3.26 1.19
C ARG A 141 -4.56 -3.52 2.69
N TYR A 142 -4.48 -4.79 3.13
CA TYR A 142 -4.57 -5.18 4.55
C TYR A 142 -3.23 -5.61 5.15
N GLY A 143 -2.11 -5.22 4.53
CA GLY A 143 -0.79 -5.33 5.18
C GLY A 143 -0.05 -6.64 4.98
N SER A 144 -0.54 -7.57 4.13
CA SER A 144 0.33 -8.62 3.60
C SER A 144 1.42 -8.00 2.73
N VAL A 145 2.63 -8.54 2.77
CA VAL A 145 3.79 -8.03 2.04
C VAL A 145 4.51 -9.16 1.30
N HIS A 146 4.85 -8.90 0.04
CA HIS A 146 5.63 -9.77 -0.83
C HIS A 146 6.96 -9.08 -1.11
N VAL A 147 8.04 -9.81 -0.91
CA VAL A 147 9.40 -9.29 -0.98
C VAL A 147 10.18 -10.11 -1.98
N ALA A 148 10.62 -9.47 -3.05
CA ALA A 148 11.49 -10.09 -4.03
C ALA A 148 12.95 -9.89 -3.59
N HIS A 149 13.73 -10.97 -3.61
CA HIS A 149 15.17 -10.97 -3.30
C HIS A 149 15.85 -12.05 -4.14
N GLY A 150 16.75 -11.61 -5.03
CA GLY A 150 17.32 -12.48 -6.07
C GLY A 150 16.22 -13.13 -6.90
N SER A 151 16.30 -14.46 -7.06
CA SER A 151 15.33 -15.28 -7.80
C SER A 151 14.11 -15.71 -6.97
N LYS A 152 13.93 -15.19 -5.76
CA LYS A 152 12.90 -15.64 -4.81
C LYS A 152 11.90 -14.55 -4.49
N ILE A 153 10.70 -14.97 -4.12
CA ILE A 153 9.69 -14.10 -3.50
C ILE A 153 9.28 -14.70 -2.16
N THR A 154 9.53 -13.97 -1.08
CA THR A 154 9.05 -14.30 0.27
C THR A 154 7.77 -13.53 0.58
N THR A 155 6.75 -14.23 1.05
CA THR A 155 5.44 -13.66 1.41
C THR A 155 5.23 -13.69 2.91
N PHE A 156 4.78 -12.58 3.45
CA PHE A 156 4.27 -12.44 4.81
C PHE A 156 2.78 -12.08 4.74
N ASP A 157 1.99 -12.68 5.63
CA ASP A 157 0.57 -12.38 5.72
C ASP A 157 0.30 -11.05 6.45
N TRP A 158 -0.98 -10.72 6.60
CA TRP A 158 -1.41 -9.50 7.29
C TRP A 158 -1.01 -9.46 8.78
N SER A 159 -0.70 -10.61 9.38
CA SER A 159 -0.20 -10.76 10.74
C SER A 159 1.34 -10.70 10.83
N LEU A 160 2.01 -10.42 9.70
CA LEU A 160 3.46 -10.36 9.53
C LEU A 160 4.18 -11.71 9.70
N ARG A 161 3.42 -12.81 9.68
CA ARG A 161 3.99 -14.16 9.74
C ARG A 161 4.38 -14.59 8.33
N ARG A 162 5.53 -15.24 8.22
CA ARG A 162 6.01 -15.75 6.93
C ARG A 162 5.10 -16.89 6.47
N LYS A 163 4.49 -16.72 5.31
CA LYS A 163 3.60 -17.72 4.70
C LYS A 163 4.33 -18.66 3.76
N SER A 164 5.16 -18.12 2.87
CA SER A 164 5.86 -18.90 1.84
C SER A 164 7.14 -18.22 1.36
N THR A 165 8.01 -18.98 0.73
CA THR A 165 9.09 -18.46 -0.11
C THR A 165 9.15 -19.33 -1.36
N ILE A 166 8.91 -18.72 -2.51
CA ILE A 166 8.88 -19.41 -3.80
C ILE A 166 10.12 -19.05 -4.61
N LEU A 167 10.56 -19.98 -5.47
CA LEU A 167 11.56 -19.72 -6.49
C LEU A 167 10.85 -19.29 -7.77
N THR A 168 11.36 -18.26 -8.42
CA THR A 168 10.85 -17.76 -9.70
C THR A 168 11.73 -18.23 -10.85
N HIS A 169 11.25 -18.08 -12.08
CA HIS A 169 12.08 -18.29 -13.27
C HIS A 169 13.03 -17.11 -13.54
N PHE A 170 12.90 -16.01 -12.80
CA PHE A 170 13.75 -14.84 -12.93
C PHE A 170 15.07 -15.05 -12.20
N THR A 171 16.15 -14.53 -12.78
CA THR A 171 17.45 -14.34 -12.12
C THR A 171 17.34 -13.31 -11.00
N ALA A 172 16.69 -12.18 -11.31
CA ALA A 172 16.31 -11.14 -10.37
C ALA A 172 14.90 -10.63 -10.70
N VAL A 173 14.09 -10.38 -9.68
CA VAL A 173 12.78 -9.74 -9.86
C VAL A 173 12.94 -8.24 -9.62
N ASP A 174 12.74 -7.43 -10.66
CA ASP A 174 12.94 -5.97 -10.59
C ASP A 174 11.64 -5.22 -10.34
N SER A 175 10.52 -5.73 -10.85
CA SER A 175 9.19 -5.16 -10.70
C SER A 175 8.24 -6.17 -10.07
N LEU A 176 7.47 -5.72 -9.07
CA LEU A 176 6.51 -6.56 -8.37
C LEU A 176 5.25 -5.77 -8.04
N LEU A 177 4.09 -6.37 -8.29
CA LEU A 177 2.79 -5.82 -7.93
C LEU A 177 1.94 -6.90 -7.25
N ALA A 178 1.35 -6.56 -6.11
CA ALA A 178 0.46 -7.47 -5.38
C ALA A 178 -0.96 -7.37 -5.96
N LEU A 179 -1.46 -8.45 -6.54
CA LEU A 179 -2.83 -8.52 -7.07
C LEU A 179 -3.82 -9.01 -5.99
N SER A 180 -3.34 -9.91 -5.12
CA SER A 180 -4.06 -10.38 -3.94
C SER A 180 -3.04 -10.89 -2.91
N PRO A 181 -3.46 -11.25 -1.68
CA PRO A 181 -2.56 -11.86 -0.69
C PRO A 181 -1.88 -13.16 -1.13
N SER A 182 -2.27 -13.75 -2.26
CA SER A 182 -1.69 -14.98 -2.81
C SER A 182 -1.29 -14.86 -4.29
N LEU A 183 -1.49 -13.72 -4.93
CA LEU A 183 -1.18 -13.51 -6.35
C LEU A 183 -0.33 -12.24 -6.51
N ALA A 184 0.74 -12.35 -7.27
CA ALA A 184 1.56 -11.19 -7.65
C ALA A 184 1.93 -11.25 -9.12
N ALA A 185 2.02 -10.07 -9.74
CA ALA A 185 2.64 -9.89 -11.03
C ALA A 185 4.12 -9.55 -10.81
N ALA A 186 5.02 -10.31 -11.43
CA ALA A 186 6.45 -10.14 -11.30
C ALA A 186 7.08 -9.98 -12.69
N GLY A 187 8.02 -9.06 -12.80
CA GLY A 187 8.75 -8.77 -14.02
C GLY A 187 10.22 -8.49 -13.73
N ALA A 188 11.04 -8.64 -14.76
CA ALA A 188 12.46 -8.37 -14.70
C ALA A 188 12.89 -7.55 -15.93
N THR A 189 13.99 -6.84 -15.76
CA THR A 189 14.62 -6.02 -16.81
C THR A 189 15.56 -6.84 -17.70
N ASP A 190 15.92 -8.05 -17.28
CA ASP A 190 16.80 -8.99 -17.98
C ASP A 190 16.09 -10.28 -18.46
N PHE A 191 14.80 -10.43 -18.18
CA PHE A 191 13.99 -11.58 -18.58
C PHE A 191 12.72 -11.14 -19.33
N SER A 192 12.36 -11.88 -20.38
CA SER A 192 11.21 -11.54 -21.21
C SER A 192 9.88 -11.97 -20.60
N GLY A 193 8.91 -11.07 -20.59
CA GLY A 193 7.54 -11.31 -20.18
C GLY A 193 7.28 -11.06 -18.70
N LEU A 194 6.05 -10.65 -18.41
CA LEU A 194 5.50 -10.54 -17.06
C LEU A 194 4.93 -11.88 -16.64
N GLN A 195 5.24 -12.35 -15.43
CA GLN A 195 4.68 -13.59 -14.87
C GLN A 195 3.67 -13.28 -13.77
N ILE A 196 2.47 -13.86 -13.89
CA ILE A 196 1.47 -13.88 -12.83
C ILE A 196 1.71 -15.13 -11.98
N LEU A 197 2.11 -14.93 -10.73
CA LEU A 197 2.58 -15.98 -9.83
C LEU A 197 1.54 -16.29 -8.75
N ASP A 198 1.24 -17.59 -8.56
CA ASP A 198 0.57 -18.08 -7.35
C ASP A 198 1.61 -18.27 -6.25
N LEU A 199 1.57 -17.39 -5.24
CA LEU A 199 2.54 -17.35 -4.15
C LEU A 199 2.32 -18.42 -3.09
N ASN A 200 1.15 -19.08 -3.08
CA ASN A 200 0.89 -20.21 -2.19
C ASN A 200 1.45 -21.50 -2.80
N LYS A 201 1.26 -21.69 -4.10
CA LYS A 201 1.66 -22.92 -4.81
C LYS A 201 3.04 -22.83 -5.47
N GLY A 202 3.57 -21.62 -5.66
CA GLY A 202 4.89 -21.39 -6.26
C GLY A 202 4.99 -21.72 -7.74
N HIS A 203 3.92 -21.50 -8.52
CA HIS A 203 3.92 -21.72 -9.96
C HIS A 203 3.42 -20.49 -10.72
N VAL A 204 3.82 -20.40 -12.00
CA VAL A 204 3.34 -19.38 -12.92
C VAL A 204 1.94 -19.76 -13.38
N ARG A 205 0.96 -18.88 -13.12
CA ARG A 205 -0.40 -19.01 -13.61
C ARG A 205 -0.51 -18.58 -15.07
N GLU A 206 0.16 -17.48 -15.42
CA GLU A 206 0.10 -16.88 -16.76
C GLU A 206 1.35 -16.06 -17.03
N THR A 207 1.73 -15.97 -18.31
CA THR A 207 2.85 -15.12 -18.77
C THR A 207 2.30 -14.15 -19.81
N LEU A 208 2.41 -12.86 -19.54
CA LEU A 208 2.01 -11.79 -20.46
C LEU A 208 3.24 -11.29 -21.21
N THR A 209 3.14 -11.24 -22.52
CA THR A 209 4.20 -10.75 -23.40
C THR A 209 3.66 -9.67 -24.33
N TRP A 210 4.59 -8.88 -24.86
CA TRP A 210 4.35 -7.94 -25.95
C TRP A 210 5.27 -8.30 -27.11
N GLU A 211 4.74 -8.34 -28.32
CA GLU A 211 5.51 -8.58 -29.54
C GLU A 211 5.77 -7.25 -30.24
N ASN A 212 7.05 -6.89 -30.37
CA ASN A 212 7.45 -5.68 -31.09
C ASN A 212 7.72 -5.96 -32.58
N VAL A 213 7.96 -4.91 -33.37
CA VAL A 213 8.20 -5.03 -34.83
C VAL A 213 9.36 -5.98 -35.16
N THR A 214 10.40 -6.02 -34.32
CA THR A 214 11.56 -6.91 -34.53
C THR A 214 11.38 -8.33 -33.99
N ARG A 215 10.21 -8.66 -33.41
CA ARG A 215 9.92 -9.95 -32.74
C ARG A 215 10.98 -10.37 -31.73
N SER A 216 11.58 -9.40 -31.06
CA SER A 216 12.48 -9.67 -29.94
C SER A 216 11.67 -9.94 -28.68
N GLY A 217 12.32 -10.52 -27.66
CA GLY A 217 11.74 -10.55 -26.32
C GLY A 217 11.41 -9.14 -25.81
N SER A 218 10.55 -9.08 -24.81
CA SER A 218 10.08 -7.82 -24.22
C SER A 218 10.18 -7.92 -22.70
N THR A 219 11.02 -7.07 -22.11
CA THR A 219 11.28 -7.02 -20.67
C THR A 219 10.32 -6.05 -20.00
N VAL A 220 10.15 -6.18 -18.69
CA VAL A 220 9.17 -5.41 -17.92
C VAL A 220 9.89 -4.30 -17.18
N GLN A 221 9.49 -3.05 -17.43
CA GLN A 221 10.09 -1.85 -16.82
C GLN A 221 9.28 -1.32 -15.64
N ALA A 222 7.96 -1.51 -15.66
CA ALA A 222 7.07 -1.10 -14.59
C ALA A 222 5.74 -1.85 -14.66
N ILE A 223 5.09 -1.98 -13.51
CA ILE A 223 3.77 -2.60 -13.36
C ILE A 223 2.92 -1.66 -12.50
N GLY A 224 1.68 -1.42 -12.90
CA GLY A 224 0.67 -0.71 -12.12
C GLY A 224 -0.69 -1.35 -12.31
N SER A 225 -1.69 -0.98 -11.50
CA SER A 225 -3.05 -1.46 -11.69
C SER A 225 -4.09 -0.45 -11.22
N SER A 226 -5.28 -0.52 -11.82
CA SER A 226 -6.51 0.02 -11.26
C SER A 226 -7.29 -1.11 -10.59
N ARG A 227 -8.59 -0.92 -10.32
CA ARG A 227 -9.46 -2.00 -9.83
C ARG A 227 -9.78 -3.05 -10.88
N GLU A 228 -9.74 -2.66 -12.15
CA GLU A 228 -10.24 -3.46 -13.28
C GLU A 228 -9.14 -3.74 -14.30
N GLU A 229 -8.07 -2.94 -14.34
CA GLU A 229 -7.04 -3.01 -15.36
C GLU A 229 -5.64 -3.20 -14.74
N LEU A 230 -4.79 -3.93 -15.47
CA LEU A 230 -3.37 -4.11 -15.21
C LEU A 230 -2.58 -3.35 -16.29
N PHE A 231 -1.66 -2.50 -15.86
CA PHE A 231 -0.80 -1.71 -16.74
C PHE A 231 0.62 -2.27 -16.70
N VAL A 232 1.20 -2.52 -17.87
CA VAL A 232 2.54 -3.10 -17.99
C VAL A 232 3.35 -2.27 -18.97
N SER A 233 4.46 -1.70 -18.50
CA SER A 233 5.43 -1.02 -19.35
C SER A 233 6.44 -2.04 -19.86
N PHE A 234 6.43 -2.27 -21.17
CA PHE A 234 7.35 -3.15 -21.85
C PHE A 234 8.43 -2.35 -22.59
N GLU A 235 9.64 -2.91 -22.61
CA GLU A 235 10.74 -2.48 -23.46
C GLU A 235 11.24 -3.70 -24.23
N SER A 236 11.53 -3.55 -25.53
CA SER A 236 12.11 -4.64 -26.29
C SER A 236 13.50 -4.99 -25.76
N SER A 237 13.91 -6.25 -25.85
CA SER A 237 15.26 -6.67 -25.46
C SER A 237 16.35 -6.00 -26.29
N ARG A 238 16.00 -5.45 -27.46
CA ARG A 238 16.89 -4.64 -28.30
C ARG A 238 16.91 -3.16 -27.92
N ARG A 239 16.09 -2.74 -26.95
CA ARG A 239 15.92 -1.36 -26.49
C ARG A 239 15.68 -0.39 -27.63
N ASN A 240 14.91 -0.84 -28.61
CA ASN A 240 14.58 -0.08 -29.81
C ASN A 240 13.09 0.22 -29.93
N SER A 241 12.27 -0.26 -28.99
CA SER A 241 10.84 -0.02 -28.97
C SER A 241 10.31 -0.22 -27.55
N ASN A 242 9.33 0.56 -27.15
CA ASN A 242 8.70 0.45 -25.84
C ASN A 242 7.22 0.83 -25.92
N THR A 243 6.44 0.31 -24.98
CA THR A 243 5.00 0.56 -24.93
C THR A 243 4.42 0.33 -23.54
N ILE A 244 3.20 0.79 -23.31
CA ILE A 244 2.40 0.42 -22.14
C ILE A 244 1.19 -0.37 -22.65
N VAL A 245 1.13 -1.65 -22.28
CA VAL A 245 -0.03 -2.51 -22.59
C VAL A 245 -0.97 -2.52 -21.40
N VAL A 246 -2.25 -2.35 -21.69
CA VAL A 246 -3.35 -2.40 -20.71
C VAL A 246 -4.04 -3.75 -20.85
N TYR A 247 -4.14 -4.49 -19.75
CA TYR A 247 -4.81 -5.78 -19.68
C TYR A 247 -6.04 -5.68 -18.78
N ASP A 248 -7.10 -6.41 -19.11
CA ASP A 248 -8.21 -6.63 -18.19
C ASP A 248 -7.70 -7.51 -17.03
N LEU A 249 -7.86 -7.06 -15.78
CA LEU A 249 -7.25 -7.70 -14.62
C LEU A 249 -7.86 -9.07 -14.32
N GLN A 250 -9.10 -9.32 -14.74
CA GLN A 250 -9.81 -10.58 -14.47
C GLN A 250 -9.48 -11.67 -15.50
N SER A 251 -9.47 -11.32 -16.78
CA SER A 251 -9.23 -12.22 -17.90
C SER A 251 -7.78 -12.23 -18.39
N LEU A 252 -6.99 -11.24 -17.98
CA LEU A 252 -5.59 -11.01 -18.38
C LEU A 252 -5.40 -10.85 -19.89
N LYS A 253 -6.46 -10.50 -20.61
CA LYS A 253 -6.42 -10.21 -22.04
C LYS A 253 -6.03 -8.75 -22.29
N PRO A 254 -5.23 -8.47 -23.34
CA PRO A 254 -4.91 -7.10 -23.71
C PRO A 254 -6.17 -6.36 -24.18
N VAL A 255 -6.36 -5.15 -23.66
CA VAL A 255 -7.47 -4.24 -23.96
C VAL A 255 -7.03 -3.18 -24.96
N THR A 256 -5.91 -2.52 -24.67
CA THR A 256 -5.35 -1.45 -25.51
C THR A 256 -3.85 -1.30 -25.30
N GLU A 257 -3.21 -0.58 -26.22
CA GLU A 257 -1.80 -0.22 -26.16
C GLU A 257 -1.67 1.30 -26.22
N ILE A 258 -0.87 1.89 -25.34
CA ILE A 258 -0.65 3.34 -25.28
C ILE A 258 0.84 3.64 -25.18
N GLY A 259 1.25 4.81 -25.70
CA GLY A 259 2.63 5.26 -25.62
C GLY A 259 3.62 4.37 -26.37
N HIS A 260 3.18 3.71 -27.43
CA HIS A 260 4.04 2.95 -28.34
C HIS A 260 5.06 3.88 -29.00
N ASN A 261 6.35 3.58 -28.84
CA ASN A 261 7.43 4.30 -29.52
C ASN A 261 8.37 3.29 -30.19
N GLU A 262 8.86 3.66 -31.37
CA GLU A 262 9.93 2.98 -32.09
C GLU A 262 11.12 3.93 -32.20
N ILE A 263 12.29 3.43 -31.81
CA ILE A 263 13.53 4.19 -31.77
C ILE A 263 14.27 3.94 -33.07
N TYR A 264 14.25 4.95 -33.95
CA TYR A 264 15.02 4.95 -35.19
C TYR A 264 16.15 5.99 -35.09
N GLY A 265 17.40 5.58 -35.31
CA GLY A 265 18.54 6.50 -35.35
C GLY A 265 19.01 6.99 -33.98
N ALA A 266 19.34 8.28 -33.85
CA ALA A 266 20.05 8.86 -32.71
C ALA A 266 19.14 9.49 -31.63
N ASP A 267 17.81 9.44 -31.77
CA ASP A 267 16.84 10.03 -30.83
C ASP A 267 16.54 9.09 -29.65
N ILE A 268 17.58 8.74 -28.90
CA ILE A 268 17.48 7.85 -27.71
C ILE A 268 16.68 8.52 -26.58
N ASP A 269 16.72 9.86 -26.49
CA ASP A 269 16.08 10.63 -25.43
C ASP A 269 14.54 10.77 -25.61
N SER A 270 13.97 10.47 -26.78
CA SER A 270 12.53 10.64 -27.05
C SER A 270 11.67 9.45 -26.63
N ALA A 271 12.28 8.30 -26.38
CA ALA A 271 11.58 7.02 -26.15
C ALA A 271 12.01 6.34 -24.84
N ILE A 272 11.99 7.11 -23.75
CA ILE A 272 12.30 6.58 -22.42
C ILE A 272 11.12 5.70 -21.97
N PRO A 273 11.32 4.40 -21.66
CA PRO A 273 10.25 3.56 -21.17
C PRO A 273 9.78 4.04 -19.79
N ALA A 274 8.50 3.81 -19.50
CA ALA A 274 7.97 4.15 -18.18
C ALA A 274 8.54 3.15 -17.15
N THR A 275 9.24 3.68 -16.14
CA THR A 275 9.83 2.92 -15.03
C THR A 275 8.98 3.01 -13.75
N LYS A 276 7.90 3.80 -13.77
CA LYS A 276 6.85 3.81 -12.75
C LYS A 276 5.50 4.10 -13.39
N LEU A 277 4.51 3.31 -13.00
CA LEU A 277 3.11 3.43 -13.42
C LEU A 277 2.26 3.58 -12.17
N GLN A 278 1.40 4.59 -12.13
CA GLN A 278 0.51 4.82 -11.00
C GLN A 278 -0.86 5.27 -11.51
N TRP A 279 -1.90 4.52 -11.13
CA TRP A 279 -3.28 4.89 -11.41
C TRP A 279 -3.76 6.00 -10.47
N VAL A 280 -4.38 7.03 -11.04
CA VAL A 280 -4.91 8.20 -10.33
C VAL A 280 -6.43 8.11 -10.37
N GLU A 281 -7.02 7.48 -9.36
CA GLU A 281 -8.45 7.14 -9.28
C GLU A 281 -9.34 8.40 -9.36
N GLY A 282 -8.96 9.48 -8.67
CA GLY A 282 -9.73 10.73 -8.63
C GLY A 282 -9.88 11.41 -10.00
N TYR A 283 -9.00 11.10 -10.95
CA TYR A 283 -8.99 11.67 -12.29
C TYR A 283 -9.25 10.63 -13.39
N ASN A 284 -9.25 9.33 -13.06
CA ASN A 284 -9.27 8.22 -14.01
C ASN A 284 -8.15 8.33 -15.07
N LEU A 285 -6.94 8.66 -14.62
CA LEU A 285 -5.77 8.81 -15.48
C LEU A 285 -4.65 7.88 -15.02
N LEU A 286 -3.85 7.40 -15.97
CA LEU A 286 -2.62 6.68 -15.68
C LEU A 286 -1.43 7.65 -15.71
N MET A 287 -0.75 7.80 -14.58
CA MET A 287 0.55 8.44 -14.55
C MET A 287 1.62 7.45 -15.01
N ALA A 288 2.43 7.85 -15.98
CA ALA A 288 3.60 7.13 -16.44
C ALA A 288 4.82 8.04 -16.35
N SER A 289 5.87 7.60 -15.67
CA SER A 289 7.13 8.35 -15.56
C SER A 289 8.32 7.47 -15.89
N GLY A 290 9.28 8.02 -16.62
CA GLY A 290 10.53 7.35 -16.97
C GLY A 290 11.69 8.33 -16.95
N SER A 291 12.84 7.90 -16.43
CA SER A 291 14.08 8.68 -16.43
C SER A 291 15.23 7.85 -17.00
N HIS A 292 16.08 8.46 -17.81
CA HIS A 292 17.26 7.85 -18.39
C HIS A 292 18.51 8.64 -18.01
N SER A 293 19.58 7.92 -17.67
CA SER A 293 20.88 8.52 -17.34
C SER A 293 21.83 8.35 -18.53
N GLY A 294 22.18 9.45 -19.19
CA GLY A 294 23.12 9.48 -20.32
C GLY A 294 24.37 10.31 -20.05
N PRO A 295 25.29 10.41 -21.03
CA PRO A 295 26.49 11.24 -20.94
C PRO A 295 26.19 12.74 -20.72
N SER A 296 25.05 13.22 -21.21
CA SER A 296 24.58 14.61 -21.11
C SER A 296 23.87 14.94 -19.78
N GLY A 297 23.68 13.95 -18.89
CA GLY A 297 22.95 14.11 -17.64
C GLY A 297 21.78 13.14 -17.51
N VAL A 298 20.81 13.50 -16.68
CA VAL A 298 19.58 12.71 -16.49
C VAL A 298 18.43 13.45 -17.15
N SER A 299 17.78 12.80 -18.10
CA SER A 299 16.57 13.26 -18.77
C SER A 299 15.40 12.36 -18.37
N GLY A 300 14.19 12.90 -18.39
CA GLY A 300 13.02 12.13 -18.06
C GLY A 300 11.73 12.80 -18.49
N ASN A 301 10.64 12.08 -18.33
CA ASN A 301 9.33 12.53 -18.73
C ASN A 301 8.27 12.01 -17.75
N VAL A 302 7.33 12.87 -17.37
CA VAL A 302 6.10 12.49 -16.66
C VAL A 302 4.91 12.77 -17.55
N ARG A 303 4.10 11.74 -17.83
CA ARG A 303 2.89 11.82 -18.65
C ARG A 303 1.66 11.39 -17.86
N LEU A 304 0.54 12.05 -18.10
CA LEU A 304 -0.79 11.59 -17.69
C LEU A 304 -1.55 11.13 -18.93
N TRP A 305 -1.97 9.88 -18.93
CA TRP A 305 -2.70 9.25 -20.02
C TRP A 305 -4.17 9.07 -19.67
N ASP A 306 -5.07 9.42 -20.59
CA ASP A 306 -6.43 8.89 -20.56
C ASP A 306 -6.44 7.56 -21.31
N VAL A 307 -6.42 6.46 -20.54
CA VAL A 307 -6.34 5.08 -21.04
C VAL A 307 -7.47 4.76 -22.03
N ARG A 308 -8.66 5.34 -21.83
CA ARG A 308 -9.84 5.06 -22.66
C ARG A 308 -9.70 5.64 -24.07
N SER A 309 -9.03 6.78 -24.18
CA SER A 309 -8.80 7.47 -25.46
C SER A 309 -7.44 7.18 -26.07
N GLY A 310 -6.49 6.69 -25.26
CA GLY A 310 -5.09 6.52 -25.65
C GLY A 310 -4.30 7.84 -25.74
N ASN A 311 -4.91 8.98 -25.39
CA ASN A 311 -4.28 10.29 -25.52
C ASN A 311 -3.50 10.71 -24.27
N VAL A 312 -2.44 11.49 -24.50
CA VAL A 312 -1.71 12.20 -23.44
C VAL A 312 -2.50 13.45 -23.06
N VAL A 313 -2.97 13.51 -21.81
CA VAL A 313 -3.68 14.67 -21.26
C VAL A 313 -2.69 15.76 -20.82
N TRP A 314 -1.53 15.34 -20.32
CA TRP A 314 -0.48 16.24 -19.85
C TRP A 314 0.89 15.58 -19.94
N GLU A 315 1.92 16.38 -20.24
CA GLU A 315 3.30 15.94 -20.38
C GLU A 315 4.25 16.98 -19.77
N MET A 316 5.29 16.49 -19.07
CA MET A 316 6.36 17.31 -18.51
C MET A 316 7.73 16.69 -18.80
N PRO A 317 8.48 17.23 -19.79
CA PRO A 317 9.86 16.83 -20.03
C PRO A 317 10.81 17.48 -19.02
N GLU A 318 11.73 16.69 -18.49
CA GLU A 318 12.65 17.08 -17.42
C GLU A 318 14.11 16.89 -17.84
N LYS A 319 14.94 17.94 -17.69
CA LYS A 319 16.39 17.90 -18.02
C LYS A 319 17.32 18.56 -16.99
N VAL A 320 16.80 19.42 -16.11
CA VAL A 320 17.63 20.21 -15.18
C VAL A 320 17.91 19.43 -13.90
N ASP A 321 16.86 19.20 -13.11
CA ASP A 321 16.87 18.31 -11.95
C ASP A 321 15.78 17.28 -12.16
N CYS A 322 16.03 16.39 -13.13
CA CYS A 322 15.18 15.24 -13.40
C CYS A 322 14.93 14.44 -12.13
N PHE A 323 13.90 13.62 -12.10
CA PHE A 323 13.49 12.90 -10.92
C PHE A 323 14.26 11.59 -10.72
N ALA A 324 14.48 11.22 -9.47
CA ALA A 324 14.83 9.87 -9.05
C ALA A 324 13.60 8.99 -8.88
N ASP A 325 12.48 9.59 -8.45
CA ASP A 325 11.19 8.93 -8.30
C ASP A 325 10.05 9.97 -8.33
N VAL A 326 8.84 9.52 -8.66
CA VAL A 326 7.62 10.33 -8.81
C VAL A 326 6.46 9.63 -8.11
N ALA A 327 5.54 10.37 -7.52
CA ALA A 327 4.29 9.81 -7.00
C ALA A 327 3.15 10.81 -7.09
N VAL A 328 1.94 10.31 -7.29
CA VAL A 328 0.72 11.12 -7.33
C VAL A 328 -0.06 10.93 -6.03
N SER A 329 -0.47 12.03 -5.41
CA SER A 329 -1.40 12.02 -4.29
C SER A 329 -2.78 12.44 -4.77
N ASP A 330 -3.70 11.49 -4.87
CA ASP A 330 -5.11 11.76 -5.20
C ASP A 330 -5.78 12.74 -4.22
N PRO A 331 -5.69 12.54 -2.88
CA PRO A 331 -6.36 13.43 -1.93
C PRO A 331 -5.85 14.86 -1.96
N LEU A 332 -4.55 15.04 -2.24
CA LEU A 332 -3.96 16.36 -2.39
C LEU A 332 -4.15 16.91 -3.80
N SER A 333 -4.44 16.07 -4.80
CA SER A 333 -4.44 16.41 -6.22
C SER A 333 -3.09 16.99 -6.66
N VAL A 334 -2.00 16.28 -6.37
CA VAL A 334 -0.62 16.74 -6.60
C VAL A 334 0.25 15.63 -7.15
N ILE A 335 1.12 15.96 -8.10
CA ILE A 335 2.25 15.11 -8.48
C ILE A 335 3.47 15.59 -7.70
N PHE A 336 4.13 14.68 -7.00
CA PHE A 336 5.39 14.90 -6.32
C PHE A 336 6.52 14.24 -7.09
N LYS A 337 7.70 14.87 -7.07
CA LYS A 337 8.95 14.24 -7.48
C LYS A 337 10.05 14.46 -6.45
N VAL A 338 11.04 13.57 -6.44
CA VAL A 338 12.32 13.82 -5.77
C VAL A 338 13.38 14.02 -6.83
N GLY A 339 14.07 15.16 -6.81
CA GLY A 339 15.12 15.48 -7.78
C GLY A 339 16.35 14.59 -7.63
N VAL A 340 16.87 14.04 -8.73
CA VAL A 340 18.04 13.16 -8.74
C VAL A 340 19.32 13.91 -8.39
N ASN A 341 19.43 15.19 -8.77
CA ASN A 341 20.61 16.00 -8.51
C ASN A 341 20.54 16.63 -7.11
N SER A 342 19.39 17.21 -6.77
CA SER A 342 19.20 17.93 -5.50
C SER A 342 18.87 17.03 -4.31
N GLY A 343 18.22 15.88 -4.54
CA GLY A 343 17.61 15.09 -3.47
C GLY A 343 16.50 15.83 -2.72
N GLU A 344 15.93 16.89 -3.30
CA GLU A 344 14.85 17.68 -2.72
C GLU A 344 13.50 17.28 -3.33
N ALA A 345 12.42 17.46 -2.55
CA ALA A 345 11.07 17.18 -2.98
C ALA A 345 10.47 18.39 -3.71
N PHE A 346 9.74 18.12 -4.78
CA PHE A 346 9.01 19.11 -5.57
C PHE A 346 7.58 18.67 -5.78
N TYR A 347 6.71 19.63 -6.07
CA TYR A 347 5.32 19.35 -6.38
C TYR A 347 4.78 20.18 -7.54
N ILE A 348 3.74 19.66 -8.18
CA ILE A 348 2.89 20.38 -9.13
C ILE A 348 1.41 20.04 -8.86
N ASP A 349 0.55 21.06 -8.89
CA ASP A 349 -0.87 20.91 -8.58
C ASP A 349 -1.64 20.43 -9.82
N LEU A 350 -2.31 19.28 -9.71
CA LEU A 350 -3.08 18.67 -10.80
C LEU A 350 -4.26 19.53 -11.26
N ARG A 351 -4.76 20.43 -10.41
CA ARG A 351 -5.90 21.31 -10.73
C ARG A 351 -5.49 22.49 -11.60
N ASN A 352 -4.20 22.80 -11.63
CA ASN A 352 -3.64 23.94 -12.36
C ASN A 352 -2.87 23.50 -13.60
N LEU A 353 -3.08 22.27 -14.09
CA LEU A 353 -2.45 21.80 -15.32
C LEU A 353 -3.05 22.54 -16.51
N SER A 354 -2.31 23.47 -17.10
CA SER A 354 -2.74 24.13 -18.32
C SER A 354 -2.32 23.33 -19.55
N SER A 355 -3.30 22.99 -20.40
CA SER A 355 -3.11 22.47 -21.75
C SER A 355 -2.75 23.61 -22.71
N GLY A 356 -1.56 24.19 -22.56
CA GLY A 356 -1.13 25.30 -23.42
C GLY A 356 -0.03 26.12 -22.76
N GLY A 357 1.09 26.31 -23.44
CA GLY A 357 2.37 26.81 -22.91
C GLY A 357 2.43 28.27 -22.44
N ASN A 358 1.34 28.86 -21.92
CA ASN A 358 1.31 30.24 -21.45
C ASN A 358 0.95 30.43 -19.96
N THR A 359 0.81 29.35 -19.19
CA THR A 359 0.86 29.39 -17.72
C THR A 359 1.88 28.37 -17.24
N SER A 360 2.80 28.82 -16.38
CA SER A 360 4.02 28.10 -16.02
C SER A 360 3.70 26.84 -15.19
N ASN A 361 3.53 25.70 -15.86
CA ASN A 361 3.60 24.36 -15.23
C ASN A 361 5.03 24.16 -14.71
N THR A 362 5.37 24.78 -13.58
CA THR A 362 6.72 24.76 -13.02
C THR A 362 6.70 24.08 -11.67
N TRP A 363 7.68 23.19 -11.45
CA TRP A 363 7.88 22.52 -10.18
C TRP A 363 8.10 23.50 -9.03
N VAL A 364 7.30 23.35 -7.99
CA VAL A 364 7.49 24.09 -6.74
C VAL A 364 8.36 23.25 -5.81
N CYS A 365 9.58 23.74 -5.53
CA CYS A 365 10.49 23.08 -4.59
C CYS A 365 10.01 23.27 -3.15
N LEU A 366 9.89 22.17 -2.41
CA LEU A 366 9.56 22.14 -0.99
C LEU A 366 10.78 22.30 -0.08
N GLY A 367 11.96 21.96 -0.61
CA GLY A 367 13.22 21.93 0.10
C GLY A 367 14.15 23.11 -0.18
N ASP A 368 15.45 22.88 -0.10
CA ASP A 368 16.45 23.92 -0.34
C ASP A 368 16.74 24.11 -1.85
N LYS A 369 16.16 25.17 -2.43
CA LYS A 369 16.36 25.54 -3.84
C LYS A 369 17.82 25.71 -4.25
N ARG A 370 18.74 26.00 -3.33
CA ARG A 370 20.17 26.20 -3.62
C ARG A 370 20.87 24.90 -4.03
N LYS A 371 20.29 23.73 -3.72
CA LYS A 371 20.89 22.44 -4.05
C LYS A 371 20.67 22.00 -5.49
N VAL A 372 19.69 22.58 -6.17
CA VAL A 372 19.31 22.23 -7.55
C VAL A 372 20.47 22.43 -8.53
N THR A 373 21.37 23.37 -8.24
CA THR A 373 22.53 23.71 -9.09
C THR A 373 23.82 22.99 -8.72
N ASN A 374 23.86 22.20 -7.64
CA ASN A 374 25.12 21.71 -7.07
C ASN A 374 25.65 20.40 -7.70
N GLY A 375 24.91 19.74 -8.60
CA GLY A 375 25.38 18.60 -9.40
C GLY A 375 25.79 17.33 -8.62
N LYS A 376 25.60 17.28 -7.30
CA LYS A 376 26.09 16.22 -6.40
C LYS A 376 25.35 14.88 -6.50
N LYS A 377 24.28 14.80 -7.30
CA LYS A 377 23.44 13.60 -7.44
C LYS A 377 22.95 13.04 -6.10
N GLU A 378 22.59 13.93 -5.16
CA GLU A 378 22.17 13.57 -3.79
C GLU A 378 20.89 12.71 -3.79
N GLY A 379 20.07 12.82 -4.83
CA GLY A 379 18.77 12.16 -4.94
C GLY A 379 18.79 10.77 -5.56
N ILE A 380 19.93 10.27 -6.07
CA ILE A 380 19.99 8.94 -6.71
C ILE A 380 19.33 7.91 -5.79
N GLY A 381 18.37 7.14 -6.32
CA GLY A 381 17.67 6.07 -5.60
C GLY A 381 16.85 6.51 -4.39
N CYS A 382 16.58 7.81 -4.23
CA CYS A 382 15.52 8.28 -3.35
C CYS A 382 14.17 7.83 -3.91
N LYS A 383 13.22 7.57 -3.01
CA LYS A 383 11.87 7.11 -3.33
C LYS A 383 10.86 8.12 -2.80
N VAL A 384 9.75 8.28 -3.50
CA VAL A 384 8.61 9.06 -3.02
C VAL A 384 7.35 8.23 -3.11
N GLU A 385 6.61 8.18 -2.01
CA GLU A 385 5.34 7.49 -1.91
C GLU A 385 4.34 8.35 -1.13
N THR A 386 3.06 8.18 -1.44
CA THR A 386 1.99 8.98 -0.84
C THR A 386 1.01 8.07 -0.10
N GLN A 387 0.62 8.46 1.11
CA GLN A 387 -0.38 7.74 1.89
C GLN A 387 -1.35 8.74 2.52
N GLY A 388 -2.60 8.74 2.07
CA GLY A 388 -3.57 9.77 2.46
C GLY A 388 -3.14 11.18 2.01
N ASN A 389 -3.10 12.12 2.94
CA ASN A 389 -2.72 13.52 2.70
C ASN A 389 -1.22 13.78 3.00
N GLN A 390 -0.42 12.71 3.01
CA GLN A 390 0.95 12.71 3.50
C GLN A 390 1.86 12.14 2.43
N VAL A 391 3.06 12.71 2.35
CA VAL A 391 4.07 12.36 1.34
C VAL A 391 5.34 11.97 2.06
N PHE A 392 5.90 10.84 1.67
CA PHE A 392 7.09 10.26 2.29
C PHE A 392 8.19 10.22 1.24
N CYS A 393 9.31 10.88 1.54
CA CYS A 393 10.48 10.93 0.69
C CYS A 393 11.65 10.28 1.40
N THR A 394 12.30 9.29 0.78
CA THR A 394 13.51 8.68 1.35
C THR A 394 14.72 9.54 1.00
N LYS A 395 15.68 9.66 1.92
CA LYS A 395 16.93 10.38 1.72
C LYS A 395 18.05 9.68 2.48
N GLY A 396 18.88 8.93 1.75
CA GLY A 396 19.88 8.06 2.40
C GLY A 396 19.18 6.98 3.24
N GLY A 397 19.50 6.92 4.53
CA GLY A 397 18.88 6.00 5.50
C GLY A 397 17.61 6.54 6.16
N ASP A 398 17.23 7.78 5.87
CA ASP A 398 16.14 8.50 6.54
C ASP A 398 14.88 8.61 5.67
N VAL A 399 13.74 8.84 6.33
CA VAL A 399 12.46 9.16 5.68
C VAL A 399 11.97 10.52 6.14
N GLU A 400 11.79 11.43 5.19
CA GLU A 400 11.16 12.74 5.39
C GLU A 400 9.65 12.64 5.13
N LEU A 401 8.84 13.04 6.12
CA LEU A 401 7.40 13.19 6.02
C LEU A 401 7.04 14.65 5.71
N TRP A 402 6.32 14.85 4.62
CA TRP A 402 5.75 16.12 4.21
C TRP A 402 4.23 16.11 4.39
N SER A 403 3.71 17.16 5.01
CA SER A 403 2.28 17.32 5.29
C SER A 403 1.83 18.73 4.95
N GLU A 404 0.71 18.87 4.26
CA GLU A 404 0.16 20.18 3.93
C GLU A 404 -0.36 20.88 5.19
N VAL A 405 -0.04 22.16 5.33
CA VAL A 405 -0.53 23.03 6.40
C VAL A 405 -1.60 23.95 5.82
N VAL A 406 -2.86 23.71 6.19
CA VAL A 406 -3.97 24.59 5.81
C VAL A 406 -3.97 25.81 6.73
N MET A 407 -3.54 26.96 6.22
CA MET A 407 -3.61 28.23 6.94
C MET A 407 -5.04 28.79 6.85
N GLY A 408 -5.73 28.92 7.98
CA GLY A 408 -7.03 29.60 8.04
C GLY A 408 -6.89 31.09 7.67
N ASN A 409 -7.69 31.55 6.70
CA ASN A 409 -7.87 32.92 6.21
C ASN A 409 -6.73 33.91 6.52
N LYS A 410 -5.91 34.21 5.51
CA LYS A 410 -5.07 35.42 5.52
C LYS A 410 -5.98 36.64 5.72
N LYS A 411 -5.79 37.38 6.82
CA LYS A 411 -6.29 38.76 6.93
C LYS A 411 -5.66 39.56 5.80
N VAL A 412 -6.50 40.28 5.06
CA VAL A 412 -6.10 41.25 4.05
C VAL A 412 -5.17 42.26 4.71
N GLY A 413 -3.90 42.33 4.31
CA GLY A 413 -3.04 43.46 4.67
C GLY A 413 -1.60 43.23 5.11
N GLU A 414 -1.03 42.01 5.06
CA GLU A 414 0.42 41.84 5.32
C GLU A 414 1.15 41.19 4.15
N SER A 415 2.02 41.99 3.54
CA SER A 415 2.94 41.63 2.46
C SER A 415 4.06 40.72 2.98
N VAL A 416 3.79 39.41 3.00
CA VAL A 416 4.84 38.41 2.85
C VAL A 416 4.65 37.79 1.47
N SER A 417 5.53 38.18 0.55
CA SER A 417 5.63 37.66 -0.80
C SER A 417 6.06 36.19 -0.78
N VAL A 418 5.07 35.31 -0.60
CA VAL A 418 5.08 33.97 -1.17
C VAL A 418 3.78 33.91 -1.96
N GLU A 419 3.89 34.01 -3.29
CA GLU A 419 2.81 33.77 -4.25
C GLU A 419 1.96 32.62 -3.72
N GLY A 420 0.63 32.81 -3.64
CA GLY A 420 -0.42 32.00 -2.99
C GLY A 420 -0.35 30.46 -3.05
N GLY A 421 0.78 29.87 -2.72
CA GLY A 421 1.14 28.47 -2.89
C GLY A 421 0.89 27.64 -1.64
N ARG A 422 0.74 26.34 -1.86
CA ARG A 422 0.53 25.36 -0.79
C ARG A 422 1.78 25.27 0.07
N ILE A 423 1.58 25.22 1.38
CA ILE A 423 2.66 25.13 2.36
C ILE A 423 2.73 23.71 2.87
N PHE A 424 3.90 23.08 2.76
CA PHE A 424 4.16 21.77 3.32
C PHE A 424 5.15 21.88 4.48
N LYS A 425 4.83 21.24 5.60
CA LYS A 425 5.73 21.09 6.74
C LYS A 425 6.48 19.76 6.64
N LYS A 426 7.80 19.85 6.75
CA LYS A 426 8.72 18.71 6.83
C LYS A 426 8.85 18.19 8.26
N ASN A 427 8.81 16.89 8.44
CA ASN A 427 9.14 16.18 9.67
C ASN A 427 10.06 15.00 9.33
N LEU A 428 10.97 14.64 10.22
CA LEU A 428 11.78 13.44 10.08
C LEU A 428 11.08 12.28 10.79
N MET A 429 11.06 11.10 10.18
CA MET A 429 10.36 9.93 10.72
C MET A 429 11.21 9.08 11.64
N GLY A 430 10.54 8.43 12.60
CA GLY A 430 11.14 7.47 13.52
C GLY A 430 11.73 8.09 14.78
N ARG A 431 12.18 7.21 15.68
CA ARG A 431 12.93 7.61 16.87
C ARG A 431 14.38 7.91 16.47
N VAL A 432 15.13 8.57 17.35
CA VAL A 432 16.56 8.87 17.10
C VAL A 432 17.38 7.62 16.74
N GLN A 433 17.05 6.47 17.33
CA GLN A 433 17.68 5.17 17.04
C GLN A 433 17.30 4.55 15.68
N ASP A 434 16.25 5.05 15.04
CA ASP A 434 15.76 4.58 13.74
C ASP A 434 16.29 5.42 12.58
N MET A 435 16.94 6.55 12.90
CA MET A 435 17.53 7.48 11.93
C MET A 435 18.90 7.01 11.46
N GLY A 436 19.22 7.34 10.21
CA GLY A 436 20.48 7.03 9.54
C GLY A 436 20.66 5.55 9.17
N GLY A 437 21.91 5.17 8.95
CA GLY A 437 22.30 3.82 8.54
C GLY A 437 22.33 3.63 7.02
N ALA A 438 22.15 2.37 6.60
CA ALA A 438 22.21 2.00 5.20
C ALA A 438 21.10 2.68 4.38
N LYS A 439 21.41 2.96 3.11
CA LYS A 439 20.50 3.65 2.21
C LYS A 439 19.21 2.82 2.01
N ILE A 440 18.06 3.46 2.16
CA ILE A 440 16.75 2.88 1.85
C ILE A 440 16.66 2.61 0.34
N THR A 441 16.22 1.40 -0.02
CA THR A 441 16.05 0.96 -1.40
C THR A 441 14.59 0.94 -1.82
N ASN A 442 13.69 0.53 -0.92
CA ASN A 442 12.26 0.49 -1.18
C ASN A 442 11.45 1.01 0.02
N LEU A 443 10.29 1.59 -0.29
CA LEU A 443 9.30 2.10 0.65
C LEU A 443 7.91 1.70 0.11
N ALA A 444 7.07 1.13 0.96
CA ALA A 444 5.69 0.80 0.60
C ALA A 444 4.76 0.86 1.82
N PHE A 445 3.47 1.05 1.56
CA PHE A 445 2.43 1.12 2.57
C PHE A 445 1.43 -0.02 2.40
N GLY A 446 1.21 -0.80 3.46
CA GLY A 446 0.26 -1.90 3.45
C GLY A 446 -0.55 -1.91 4.74
N GLY A 447 -1.88 -1.82 4.62
CA GLY A 447 -2.73 -1.68 5.79
C GLY A 447 -2.40 -0.43 6.60
N SER A 448 -2.29 -0.59 7.91
CA SER A 448 -1.91 0.45 8.87
C SER A 448 -0.38 0.60 9.06
N ARG A 449 0.43 0.01 8.17
CA ARG A 449 1.89 -0.12 8.35
C ARG A 449 2.68 0.42 7.16
N MET A 450 3.91 0.80 7.44
CA MET A 450 4.93 1.16 6.47
C MET A 450 6.03 0.10 6.46
N PHE A 451 6.52 -0.26 5.27
CA PHE A 451 7.57 -1.25 5.07
C PHE A 451 8.77 -0.60 4.39
N LEU A 452 9.96 -0.90 4.89
CA LEU A 452 11.22 -0.37 4.39
C LEU A 452 12.22 -1.49 4.15
N THR A 453 13.00 -1.35 3.08
CA THR A 453 14.20 -2.16 2.85
C THR A 453 15.40 -1.26 2.69
N LYS A 454 16.56 -1.70 3.17
CA LYS A 454 17.82 -0.96 3.03
C LYS A 454 18.85 -1.80 2.30
N ARG A 455 19.82 -1.11 1.69
CA ARG A 455 20.94 -1.69 0.96
C ARG A 455 21.74 -2.61 1.87
N ASP A 456 22.17 -3.76 1.33
CA ASP A 456 22.99 -4.76 2.00
C ASP A 456 22.36 -5.36 3.27
N GLN A 457 21.03 -5.25 3.41
CA GLN A 457 20.27 -5.89 4.47
C GLN A 457 19.38 -6.99 3.91
N HIS A 458 19.18 -8.06 4.68
CA HIS A 458 18.40 -9.24 4.28
C HIS A 458 17.10 -9.37 5.07
N PHE A 459 16.47 -8.24 5.37
CA PHE A 459 15.21 -8.19 6.09
C PHE A 459 14.38 -6.97 5.64
N VAL A 460 13.10 -6.99 5.97
CA VAL A 460 12.21 -5.83 5.82
C VAL A 460 11.96 -5.22 7.19
N GLU A 461 12.16 -3.92 7.32
CA GLU A 461 11.76 -3.16 8.51
C GLU A 461 10.27 -2.87 8.44
N VAL A 462 9.54 -3.18 9.51
CA VAL A 462 8.13 -2.83 9.68
C VAL A 462 8.03 -1.64 10.62
N TRP A 463 7.24 -0.67 10.19
CA TRP A 463 7.01 0.57 10.91
C TRP A 463 5.50 0.73 11.17
N GLN A 464 5.12 0.88 12.43
CA GLN A 464 3.72 1.00 12.85
C GLN A 464 3.58 1.91 14.08
N SER A 465 2.33 2.26 14.44
CA SER A 465 2.04 3.03 15.66
C SER A 465 1.99 2.12 16.89
N SER A 466 2.52 2.59 18.02
CA SER A 466 2.55 1.84 19.30
C SER A 466 1.15 1.49 19.82
N SER A 467 0.12 2.25 19.42
CA SER A 467 -1.27 1.99 19.79
C SER A 467 -1.81 0.70 19.19
N ARG A 468 -1.19 0.17 18.13
CA ARG A 468 -1.68 -0.97 17.33
C ARG A 468 -0.81 -2.22 17.40
N GLU A 469 0.18 -2.23 18.28
CA GLU A 469 0.99 -3.44 18.53
C GLU A 469 0.20 -4.39 19.42
N LEU A 470 0.04 -5.62 18.92
CA LEU A 470 -0.42 -6.79 19.67
C LEU A 470 0.76 -7.74 19.85
#